data_AF-A0AAW8BM27-F1
#
_entry.id   AF-A0AAW8BM27-F1
#
_cell.length_a   1.000
_cell.length_b   1.000
_cell.length_c   1.000
_cell.angle_alpha   90.00
_cell.angle_beta   90.00
_cell.angle_gamma   90.00
#
_symmetry.space_group_name_H-M   'P 1'
#
loop_
_entity.id
_entity.type
_entity.pdbx_description
1 polymer ?
#
loop_
_entity_poly.entity_id
_entity_poly.type
_entity_poly.pdbx_seq_one_letter_code
_entity_poly.pdbx_strand_id
1 'polypeptide(L)' 'MDSEVNVLTAERIADAPLPTDSTLRRRRNPFVQLWRFARINLRMMRIIRAH' A
#
# COMPACT_ATOMS: atom_id res chain seq x y z
N MET A 1 18.87 13.22 -22.46
CA MET A 1 17.47 13.34 -22.02
C MET A 1 17.19 12.55 -20.75
N ASP A 2 17.77 11.37 -20.56
CA ASP A 2 17.54 10.55 -19.35
C ASP A 2 17.96 11.22 -18.04
N SER A 3 19.02 12.03 -18.07
CA SER A 3 19.53 12.74 -16.89
C SER A 3 18.55 13.77 -16.34
N GLU A 4 17.81 14.46 -17.20
CA GLU A 4 16.85 15.51 -16.81
C GLU A 4 15.60 14.90 -16.17
N VAL A 5 15.08 13.81 -16.75
CA VAL A 5 13.97 13.03 -16.18
C VAL A 5 14.35 12.43 -14.83
N ASN A 6 15.60 11.97 -14.68
CA ASN A 6 16.10 11.44 -13.41
C ASN A 6 16.19 12.51 -12.32
N VAL A 7 16.64 13.73 -12.65
CA VAL A 7 16.69 14.86 -11.70
C VAL A 7 15.28 15.26 -11.25
N LEU A 8 14.35 15.44 -12.19
CA LEU A 8 12.94 15.74 -11.90
C LEU A 8 12.28 14.65 -11.04
N THR A 9 12.64 13.38 -11.26
CA THR A 9 12.13 12.26 -10.46
C THR A 9 12.72 12.26 -9.06
N ALA A 10 14.01 12.54 -8.92
CA ALA A 10 14.70 12.61 -7.63
C ALA A 10 14.13 13.75 -6.75
N GLU A 11 13.86 14.92 -7.33
CA GLU A 11 13.21 16.04 -6.65
C GLU A 11 11.82 15.64 -6.11
N ARG A 12 10.99 14.98 -6.95
CA ARG A 12 9.67 14.50 -6.54
C ARG A 12 9.72 13.43 -5.44
N ILE A 13 10.78 12.60 -5.41
CA ILE A 13 10.99 11.60 -4.35
C ILE A 13 11.39 12.28 -3.04
N ALA A 14 12.21 13.33 -3.10
CA ALA A 14 12.63 14.10 -1.94
C ALA A 14 11.47 14.84 -1.27
N ASP A 15 10.51 15.33 -2.06
CA ASP A 15 9.30 16.02 -1.57
C ASP A 15 8.22 15.07 -1.04
N ALA A 16 8.35 13.77 -1.28
CA ALA A 16 7.39 12.82 -0.77
C ALA A 16 7.46 12.80 0.77
N PRO A 17 6.31 12.91 1.47
CA PRO A 17 6.32 12.83 2.93
C PRO A 17 6.92 11.48 3.34
N LEU A 18 8.02 11.52 4.10
CA LEU A 18 8.65 10.32 4.61
C LEU A 18 7.59 9.52 5.40
N PRO A 19 7.51 8.20 5.19
CA PRO A 19 6.54 7.37 5.90
C PRO A 19 6.81 7.53 7.40
N THR A 20 5.88 8.19 8.09
CA THR A 20 6.00 8.38 9.54
C THR A 20 6.01 7.02 10.24
N ASP A 21 6.64 6.92 11.40
CA ASP A 21 6.69 5.68 12.18
C ASP A 21 5.31 5.06 12.41
N SER A 22 4.29 5.92 12.56
CA SER A 22 2.90 5.52 12.67
C SER A 22 2.37 4.81 11.41
N THR A 23 2.76 5.29 10.22
CA THR A 23 2.39 4.71 8.93
C THR A 23 3.10 3.37 8.71
N LEU A 24 4.38 3.28 9.10
CA LEU A 24 5.14 2.03 9.06
C LEU A 24 4.55 0.99 10.02
N ARG A 25 4.24 1.38 11.27
CA ARG A 25 3.67 0.48 12.28
C ARG A 25 2.31 -0.07 11.85
N ARG A 26 1.48 0.75 11.22
CA ARG A 26 0.18 0.33 10.67
C ARG A 26 0.35 -0.66 9.51
N ARG A 27 1.33 -0.44 8.62
CA ARG A 27 1.63 -1.36 7.49
C ARG A 27 2.16 -2.70 7.98
N ARG A 28 2.97 -2.70 9.04
CA ARG A 28 3.63 -3.89 9.60
C ARG A 28 2.78 -4.67 10.60
N ASN A 29 1.56 -4.23 10.90
CA ASN A 29 0.70 -4.90 11.87
C ASN A 29 0.09 -6.19 11.29
N PRO A 30 0.49 -7.39 11.77
CA PRO A 30 0.02 -8.66 11.21
C PRO A 30 -1.47 -8.89 11.44
N PHE A 31 -2.06 -8.37 12.52
CA PHE A 31 -3.51 -8.45 12.76
C PHE A 31 -4.30 -7.67 11.73
N VAL A 32 -3.82 -6.47 11.35
CA VAL A 32 -4.44 -5.66 10.29
C VAL A 32 -4.33 -6.35 8.94
N GLN A 33 -3.19 -7.00 8.65
CA GLN A 33 -3.00 -7.77 7.43
C GLN A 33 -3.94 -8.98 7.37
N LEU A 34 -4.03 -9.76 8.46
CA LEU A 34 -4.90 -10.92 8.57
C LEU A 34 -6.38 -10.53 8.39
N TRP A 35 -6.82 -9.45 9.02
CA TRP A 35 -8.18 -8.92 8.84
C TRP A 35 -8.47 -8.54 7.38
N ARG A 36 -7.55 -7.81 6.72
CA ARG A 36 -7.70 -7.45 5.30
C ARG A 36 -7.77 -8.69 4.42
N PHE A 37 -6.90 -9.68 4.67
CA PHE A 37 -6.90 -10.96 3.95
C PHE A 37 -8.24 -11.67 4.11
N ALA A 38 -8.71 -11.86 5.36
CA ALA A 38 -9.98 -12.51 5.63
C ALA A 38 -11.15 -11.78 4.96
N ARG A 39 -11.21 -10.45 5.05
CA ARG A 39 -12.27 -9.64 4.43
C ARG A 39 -12.33 -9.80 2.91
N ILE A 40 -11.18 -9.83 2.24
CA ILE A 40 -11.10 -10.00 0.79
C ILE A 40 -11.61 -11.40 0.39
N ASN A 41 -11.09 -12.43 1.05
CA ASN A 41 -11.48 -13.82 0.77
C ASN A 41 -12.98 -14.05 1.05
N LEU A 42 -13.51 -13.52 2.16
CA LEU A 42 -14.94 -13.60 2.47
C LEU A 42 -15.82 -12.86 1.45
N ARG A 43 -15.35 -11.74 0.88
CA ARG A 43 -16.07 -11.04 -0.18
C ARG A 43 -16.11 -11.89 -1.45
N MET A 44 -15.00 -12.49 -1.85
CA MET A 44 -14.94 -13.43 -2.97
C MET A 44 -15.90 -14.61 -2.76
N MET A 45 -15.84 -15.26 -1.59
CA MET A 45 -16.73 -16.37 -1.25
C MET A 45 -18.21 -15.98 -1.30
N ARG A 46 -18.57 -14.77 -0.86
CA ARG A 46 -19.94 -14.26 -0.99
C ARG A 46 -20.37 -14.08 -2.43
N ILE A 47 -19.50 -13.57 -3.31
CA ILE A 47 -19.80 -13.41 -4.74
C ILE A 47 -19.99 -14.79 -5.38
N ILE A 48 -19.10 -15.74 -5.10
CA ILE A 48 -19.18 -17.12 -5.61
C ILE A 48 -20.47 -17.81 -5.15
N ARG A 49 -20.86 -17.63 -3.88
CA ARG A 49 -22.07 -18.25 -3.33
C ARG A 49 -23.37 -17.58 -3.79
N ALA A 50 -23.31 -16.32 -4.19
CA ALA A 50 -24.47 -15.57 -4.67
C ALA A 50 -24.73 -15.74 -6.18
N HIS A 51 -23.81 -16.39 -6.89
CA HIS A 51 -23.95 -16.84 -8.27
C HIS A 51 -24.33 -18.32 -8.29
#